data_AF-A0A3M6YRP8-F1
#
_entry.id   AF-A0A3M6YRP8-F1
#
_cell.length_a   1.000
_cell.length_b   1.000
_cell.length_c   1.000
_cell.angle_alpha   90.00
_cell.angle_beta   90.00
_cell.angle_gamma   90.00
#
_symmetry.space_group_name_H-M   'P 1'
#
loop_
_entity.id
_entity.type
_entity.pdbx_description
1 polymer ?
#
loop_
_entity_poly.entity_id
_entity_poly.type
_entity_poly.pdbx_seq_one_letter_code
_entity_poly.pdbx_strand_id
1 'polypeptide(L)'
;MTFAKFMNPFATHDVSEFPGVHVPLAGSRRNPSTAPDDNKDNEKPEDSPSDDTSSQASQQAGVLTLESLKAEIDAEVAMSGHDTAYDRKSQVINKAITDIGMGRYQWELFILCGFGWLADNLWLQGVALTLPQLSAEFGVGGDQVRYTTLALFTGLCIGASFWGIMSDVVGRRLAFNGTLFLAGVFGLAAGGAPTWIGACGLYACVGLGVGGNLPVDGALFLEFIPFASGNLLTLLSVWWPVGNLIASLIAWPFIADYSCASDLQSCNVTGGQQPCCGKDNNWGWRYFILTIGALTFFMFICRFFFFHLFESPKFLLSRGRQGEAVAVVYGIAKHNKAKTWLSEDILNEIGGHPDAVQDDKLSTLEIIKRQLSKFSGQRIGPLFHGWKLALTTALLWFCWASIGMGYPLFNAFLPQYLG
;
A
#
# COMPACT_ATOMS: atom_id res chain seq x y z
N MET A 1 27.36 -16.46 -5.37
CA MET A 1 26.65 -15.17 -5.23
C MET A 1 26.28 -15.04 -3.76
N THR A 2 27.02 -14.22 -3.02
CA THR A 2 27.23 -14.36 -1.58
C THR A 2 26.02 -13.91 -0.76
N PHE A 3 25.71 -14.66 0.31
CA PHE A 3 24.66 -14.42 1.33
C PHE A 3 24.55 -12.94 1.79
N ALA A 4 25.65 -12.19 1.70
CA ALA A 4 25.72 -10.75 1.99
C ALA A 4 24.85 -9.86 1.08
N LYS A 5 24.62 -10.21 -0.21
CA LYS A 5 23.71 -9.43 -1.09
C LYS A 5 22.23 -9.64 -0.74
N PHE A 6 21.88 -10.76 -0.12
CA PHE A 6 20.52 -11.01 0.38
C PHE A 6 20.21 -10.18 1.62
N MET A 7 21.24 -9.70 2.33
CA MET A 7 21.13 -8.97 3.59
C MET A 7 21.15 -7.44 3.46
N ASN A 8 21.53 -6.88 2.31
CA ASN A 8 21.34 -5.45 2.09
C ASN A 8 19.96 -5.28 1.47
N PRO A 9 18.92 -4.96 2.24
CA PRO A 9 17.63 -4.67 1.66
C PRO A 9 17.85 -3.59 0.60
N PHE A 10 18.42 -2.44 0.89
CA PHE A 10 18.51 -1.32 -0.06
C PHE A 10 19.55 -1.46 -1.19
N ALA A 11 19.94 -2.68 -1.58
CA ALA A 11 20.83 -2.92 -2.70
C ALA A 11 20.21 -2.49 -4.05
N THR A 12 21.05 -1.95 -4.92
CA THR A 12 20.73 -1.72 -6.33
C THR A 12 20.91 -3.02 -7.11
N HIS A 13 20.03 -3.26 -8.09
CA HIS A 13 20.07 -4.47 -8.90
C HIS A 13 20.48 -4.17 -10.33
N ASP A 14 21.23 -5.10 -10.90
CA ASP A 14 21.66 -5.07 -12.29
C ASP A 14 21.15 -6.30 -13.03
N VAL A 15 20.90 -6.15 -14.33
CA VAL A 15 20.38 -7.22 -15.19
C VAL A 15 21.30 -8.46 -15.18
N SER A 16 22.61 -8.27 -15.01
CA SER A 16 23.60 -9.35 -14.91
C SER A 16 23.37 -10.30 -13.72
N GLU A 17 22.59 -9.89 -12.71
CA GLU A 17 22.24 -10.73 -11.56
C GLU A 17 21.19 -11.82 -11.90
N PHE A 18 20.55 -11.69 -13.07
CA PHE A 18 19.41 -12.50 -13.48
C PHE A 18 19.65 -13.19 -14.85
N PRO A 19 20.69 -14.05 -14.97
CA PRO A 19 20.99 -14.71 -16.24
C PRO A 19 19.87 -15.68 -16.65
N GLY A 20 19.57 -15.73 -17.95
CA GLY A 20 18.59 -16.66 -18.54
C GLY A 20 17.12 -16.26 -18.40
N VAL A 21 16.84 -15.08 -17.84
CA VAL A 21 15.47 -14.55 -17.68
C VAL A 21 14.96 -13.83 -18.94
N HIS A 22 15.86 -13.16 -19.66
CA HIS A 22 15.54 -12.44 -20.89
C HIS A 22 15.24 -13.41 -22.03
N VAL A 23 14.17 -13.11 -22.78
CA VAL A 23 13.86 -13.73 -24.07
C VAL A 23 13.69 -12.65 -25.13
N PRO A 24 14.10 -12.88 -26.39
CA PRO A 24 13.82 -11.94 -27.45
C PRO A 24 12.31 -11.66 -27.57
N LEU A 25 11.97 -10.40 -27.83
CA LEU A 25 10.58 -9.99 -28.09
C LEU A 25 9.99 -10.81 -29.24
N ALA A 26 10.77 -10.94 -30.34
CA ALA A 26 10.44 -11.78 -31.47
C ALA A 26 10.39 -13.26 -31.04
N GLY A 27 9.18 -13.81 -30.94
CA GLY A 27 8.92 -15.19 -30.52
C GLY A 27 8.36 -15.33 -29.09
N SER A 28 8.25 -14.22 -28.36
CA SER A 28 7.51 -14.20 -27.09
C SER A 28 5.99 -14.24 -27.36
N ARG A 29 5.28 -15.06 -26.58
CA ARG A 29 3.81 -15.15 -26.65
C ARG A 29 3.19 -14.36 -25.51
N ARG A 30 2.11 -13.64 -25.81
CA ARG A 30 1.26 -13.06 -24.75
C ARG A 30 0.67 -14.14 -23.88
N ASN A 31 0.56 -13.85 -22.60
CA ASN A 31 -0.16 -14.73 -21.69
C ASN A 31 -1.68 -14.63 -22.03
N PRO A 32 -2.33 -15.72 -22.47
CA PRO A 32 -3.72 -15.66 -22.96
C PRO A 32 -4.74 -15.36 -21.85
N SER A 33 -4.35 -15.45 -20.58
CA SER A 33 -5.22 -15.19 -19.42
C SER A 33 -5.50 -13.70 -19.16
N THR A 34 -4.88 -12.80 -19.92
CA THR A 34 -4.87 -11.35 -19.65
C THR A 34 -5.16 -10.48 -20.88
N ALA A 35 -5.52 -11.07 -22.02
CA ALA A 35 -6.01 -10.28 -23.15
C ALA A 35 -7.34 -9.60 -22.76
N PRO A 36 -7.55 -8.31 -23.08
CA PRO A 36 -8.88 -7.74 -23.06
C PRO A 36 -9.79 -8.62 -23.93
N ASP A 37 -10.95 -9.00 -23.41
CA ASP A 37 -11.97 -9.78 -24.12
C ASP A 37 -12.65 -8.88 -25.17
N ASP A 38 -11.87 -8.31 -26.10
CA ASP A 38 -12.35 -7.55 -27.25
C ASP A 38 -12.81 -8.55 -28.32
N ASN A 39 -13.96 -9.18 -28.09
CA ASN A 39 -14.94 -9.63 -29.09
C ASN A 39 -16.00 -10.54 -28.46
N LYS A 40 -16.95 -9.92 -27.75
CA LYS A 40 -18.29 -10.49 -27.58
C LYS A 40 -19.31 -9.41 -27.82
N ASP A 41 -19.51 -9.09 -29.09
CA ASP A 41 -20.77 -8.61 -29.64
C ASP A 41 -20.63 -8.64 -31.17
N ASN A 42 -21.17 -9.69 -31.81
CA ASN A 42 -21.94 -9.61 -33.06
C ASN A 42 -22.34 -11.00 -33.58
N GLU A 43 -23.65 -11.22 -33.54
CA GLU A 43 -24.55 -11.95 -34.45
C GLU A 43 -24.06 -13.19 -35.24
N LYS A 44 -24.78 -14.31 -35.03
CA LYS A 44 -24.97 -15.40 -36.01
C LYS A 44 -25.52 -14.81 -37.33
N PRO A 45 -25.09 -15.32 -38.50
CA PRO A 45 -25.81 -16.44 -39.13
C PRO A 45 -24.93 -17.51 -39.81
N GLU A 46 -25.53 -18.69 -39.97
CA GLU A 46 -25.05 -19.89 -40.69
C GLU A 46 -25.11 -19.70 -42.23
N ASP A 47 -24.08 -20.11 -42.99
CA ASP A 47 -24.08 -21.27 -43.93
C ASP A 47 -22.97 -21.21 -45.03
N SER A 48 -22.02 -22.17 -44.97
CA SER A 48 -21.25 -22.85 -46.06
C SER A 48 -20.29 -22.07 -47.03
N PRO A 49 -19.34 -22.73 -47.73
CA PRO A 49 -18.30 -23.65 -47.26
C PRO A 49 -16.87 -23.28 -47.79
N SER A 50 -15.85 -23.84 -47.11
CA SER A 50 -14.48 -24.13 -47.56
C SER A 50 -13.65 -23.02 -48.24
N ASP A 51 -12.72 -22.44 -47.48
CA ASP A 51 -11.43 -22.03 -48.03
C ASP A 51 -10.31 -22.33 -47.01
N ASP A 52 -9.38 -23.18 -47.42
CA ASP A 52 -8.23 -23.71 -46.66
C ASP A 52 -7.18 -22.65 -46.28
N THR A 53 -7.54 -21.37 -46.31
CA THR A 53 -6.64 -20.22 -46.09
C THR A 53 -6.69 -19.70 -44.64
N SER A 54 -7.60 -20.20 -43.80
CA SER A 54 -7.80 -19.75 -42.41
C SER A 54 -6.86 -20.39 -41.37
N SER A 55 -6.09 -21.42 -41.78
CA SER A 55 -5.15 -22.14 -40.91
C SER A 55 -3.79 -21.46 -40.76
N GLN A 56 -3.49 -20.44 -41.57
CA GLN A 56 -2.26 -19.63 -41.43
C GLN A 56 -2.48 -18.29 -40.71
N ALA A 57 -3.66 -17.68 -40.83
CA ALA A 57 -3.97 -16.40 -40.16
C ALA A 57 -4.12 -16.54 -38.63
N SER A 58 -4.45 -17.74 -38.15
CA SER A 58 -4.62 -18.04 -36.72
C SER A 58 -3.30 -18.38 -35.99
N GLN A 59 -2.18 -18.55 -36.71
CA GLN A 59 -0.86 -18.77 -36.10
C GLN A 59 -0.06 -17.47 -35.87
N GLN A 60 -0.46 -16.35 -36.48
CA GLN A 60 0.23 -15.06 -36.37
C GLN A 60 -0.28 -14.16 -35.24
N ALA A 61 -1.44 -14.46 -34.65
CA ALA A 61 -2.10 -13.65 -33.62
C ALA A 61 -1.43 -13.70 -32.22
N GLY A 62 -0.26 -14.34 -32.08
CA GLY A 62 0.37 -14.59 -30.79
C GLY A 62 1.84 -14.18 -30.66
N VAL A 63 2.46 -13.59 -31.68
CA VAL A 63 3.88 -13.20 -31.64
C VAL A 63 3.97 -11.72 -31.33
N LEU A 64 4.58 -11.36 -30.19
CA LEU A 64 4.88 -9.97 -29.87
C LEU A 64 5.90 -9.41 -30.87
N THR A 65 5.52 -8.37 -31.62
CA THR A 65 6.44 -7.57 -32.42
C THR A 65 6.61 -6.18 -31.79
N LEU A 66 7.73 -5.52 -32.09
CA LEU A 66 7.98 -4.16 -31.60
C LEU A 66 6.90 -3.18 -32.12
N GLU A 67 6.47 -3.35 -33.37
CA GLU A 67 5.44 -2.53 -34.00
C GLU A 67 4.07 -2.71 -33.34
N SER A 68 3.66 -3.96 -33.05
CA SER A 68 2.39 -4.21 -32.35
C SER A 68 2.41 -3.62 -30.94
N LEU A 69 3.54 -3.74 -30.24
CA LEU A 69 3.71 -3.18 -28.90
C LEU A 69 3.64 -1.65 -28.92
N LYS A 70 4.29 -1.01 -29.90
CA LYS A 70 4.27 0.45 -30.05
C LYS A 70 2.86 0.97 -30.35
N ALA A 71 2.13 0.31 -31.26
CA ALA A 71 0.76 0.69 -31.61
C ALA A 71 -0.19 0.62 -30.40
N GLU A 72 -0.05 -0.39 -29.54
CA GLU A 72 -0.87 -0.49 -28.33
C GLU A 72 -0.56 0.59 -27.30
N ILE A 73 0.71 0.94 -27.15
CA ILE A 73 1.13 1.99 -26.22
C ILE A 73 0.66 3.35 -26.73
N ASP A 74 0.72 3.59 -28.04
CA ASP A 74 0.16 4.80 -28.66
C ASP A 74 -1.35 4.93 -28.39
N ALA A 75 -2.11 3.82 -28.49
CA ALA A 75 -3.53 3.80 -28.18
C ALA A 75 -3.82 4.08 -26.69
N GLU A 76 -3.08 3.46 -25.77
CA GLU A 76 -3.23 3.67 -24.32
C GLU A 76 -2.85 5.10 -23.89
N VAL A 77 -1.76 5.63 -24.44
CA VAL A 77 -1.30 6.99 -24.17
C VAL A 77 -2.30 8.02 -24.70
N ALA A 78 -2.86 7.81 -25.89
CA ALA A 78 -3.91 8.65 -26.46
C ALA A 78 -5.16 8.72 -25.56
N MET A 79 -5.54 7.61 -24.90
CA MET A 79 -6.64 7.60 -23.94
C MET A 79 -6.32 8.34 -22.64
N SER A 80 -5.06 8.32 -22.21
CA SER A 80 -4.62 8.92 -20.93
C SER A 80 -4.42 10.44 -20.98
N GLY A 81 -4.33 11.04 -22.17
CA GLY A 81 -4.21 12.49 -22.38
C GLY A 81 -2.84 13.10 -22.00
N HIS A 82 -1.87 12.27 -21.61
CA HIS A 82 -0.49 12.67 -21.31
C HIS A 82 0.48 11.80 -22.11
N ASP A 83 1.21 12.40 -23.05
CA ASP A 83 2.20 11.71 -23.87
C ASP A 83 3.61 12.19 -23.54
N THR A 84 4.20 11.61 -22.50
CA THR A 84 5.61 11.81 -22.17
C THR A 84 6.41 10.52 -22.39
N ALA A 85 7.73 10.66 -22.57
CA ALA A 85 8.65 9.52 -22.61
C ALA A 85 8.50 8.60 -21.39
N TYR A 86 8.25 9.18 -20.20
CA TYR A 86 7.98 8.44 -18.98
C TYR A 86 6.68 7.63 -19.07
N ASP A 87 5.59 8.23 -19.55
CA ASP A 87 4.28 7.58 -19.64
C ASP A 87 4.33 6.38 -20.59
N ARG A 88 4.95 6.56 -21.76
CA ARG A 88 5.20 5.47 -22.73
C ARG A 88 5.99 4.32 -22.11
N LYS A 89 7.15 4.62 -21.51
CA LYS A 89 8.02 3.61 -20.87
C LYS A 89 7.32 2.92 -19.69
N SER A 90 6.50 3.64 -18.92
CA SER A 90 5.71 3.06 -17.83
C SER A 90 4.68 2.05 -18.34
N GLN A 91 4.06 2.29 -19.51
CA GLN A 91 3.13 1.32 -20.09
C GLN A 91 3.82 0.06 -20.60
N VAL A 92 5.02 0.18 -21.19
CA VAL A 92 5.86 -0.99 -21.55
C VAL A 92 6.09 -1.88 -20.32
N ILE A 93 6.47 -1.27 -19.18
CA ILE A 93 6.70 -2.01 -17.93
C ILE A 93 5.41 -2.69 -17.44
N ASN A 94 4.26 -1.99 -17.48
CA ASN A 94 2.97 -2.58 -17.10
C ASN A 94 2.63 -3.81 -17.95
N LYS A 95 2.87 -3.75 -19.26
CA LYS A 95 2.66 -4.89 -20.16
C LYS A 95 3.61 -6.04 -19.83
N ALA A 96 4.89 -5.76 -19.59
CA ALA A 96 5.85 -6.78 -19.18
C ALA A 96 5.46 -7.48 -17.86
N ILE A 97 4.99 -6.73 -16.85
CA ILE A 97 4.47 -7.30 -15.59
C ILE A 97 3.21 -8.13 -15.85
N THR A 98 2.34 -7.66 -16.75
CA THR A 98 1.11 -8.38 -17.12
C THR A 98 1.43 -9.71 -17.80
N ASP A 99 2.39 -9.73 -18.72
CA ASP A 99 2.83 -10.96 -19.40
C ASP A 99 3.49 -11.96 -18.43
N ILE A 100 4.28 -11.48 -17.46
CA ILE A 100 4.82 -12.32 -16.37
C ILE A 100 3.67 -12.97 -15.57
N GLY A 101 2.57 -12.23 -15.38
CA GLY A 101 1.40 -12.69 -14.65
C GLY A 101 1.57 -12.75 -13.14
N MET A 102 0.54 -13.28 -12.46
CA MET A 102 0.51 -13.42 -11.01
C MET A 102 1.33 -14.63 -10.57
N GLY A 103 2.47 -14.39 -9.93
CA GLY A 103 3.36 -15.43 -9.43
C GLY A 103 3.59 -15.35 -7.93
N ARG A 104 4.62 -16.07 -7.44
CA ARG A 104 4.95 -16.14 -6.01
C ARG A 104 5.29 -14.78 -5.42
N TYR A 105 6.02 -13.96 -6.18
CA TYR A 105 6.43 -12.62 -5.74
C TYR A 105 5.21 -11.75 -5.38
N GLN A 106 4.17 -11.75 -6.21
CA GLN A 106 2.98 -10.93 -5.97
C GLN A 106 2.12 -11.45 -4.82
N TRP A 107 2.05 -12.78 -4.62
CA TRP A 107 1.35 -13.36 -3.46
C TRP A 107 2.08 -13.11 -2.13
N GLU A 108 3.40 -13.18 -2.13
CA GLU A 108 4.20 -12.79 -0.97
C GLU A 108 4.01 -11.29 -0.68
N LEU A 109 4.07 -10.45 -1.71
CA LEU A 109 3.80 -9.01 -1.59
C LEU A 109 2.39 -8.73 -1.06
N PHE A 110 1.37 -9.50 -1.48
CA PHE A 110 0.00 -9.41 -0.95
C PHE A 110 -0.05 -9.63 0.56
N ILE A 111 0.68 -10.62 1.08
CA ILE A 111 0.76 -10.90 2.52
C ILE A 111 1.50 -9.77 3.26
N LEU A 112 2.61 -9.28 2.70
CA LEU A 112 3.44 -8.24 3.31
C LEU A 112 2.75 -6.86 3.34
N CYS A 113 2.05 -6.48 2.28
CA CYS A 113 1.16 -5.33 2.27
C CYS A 113 -0.03 -5.56 3.23
N GLY A 114 -0.50 -6.80 3.31
CA GLY A 114 -1.51 -7.23 4.27
C GLY A 114 -1.14 -6.93 5.73
N PHE A 115 0.14 -7.08 6.11
CA PHE A 115 0.60 -6.70 7.45
C PHE A 115 0.43 -5.20 7.76
N GLY A 116 0.62 -4.31 6.79
CA GLY A 116 0.41 -2.89 6.98
C GLY A 116 -1.07 -2.55 7.19
N TRP A 117 -1.95 -3.21 6.44
CA TRP A 117 -3.39 -3.07 6.55
C TRP A 117 -3.96 -3.71 7.82
N LEU A 118 -3.40 -4.84 8.23
CA LEU A 118 -3.67 -5.49 9.51
C LEU A 118 -3.31 -4.54 10.66
N ALA A 119 -2.09 -3.96 10.62
CA ALA A 119 -1.63 -3.01 11.63
C ALA A 119 -2.56 -1.79 11.73
N ASP A 120 -3.13 -1.31 10.63
CA ASP A 120 -4.08 -0.21 10.62
C ASP A 120 -5.29 -0.47 11.53
N ASN A 121 -6.01 -1.56 11.29
CA ASN A 121 -7.14 -1.90 12.15
C ASN A 121 -6.73 -2.38 13.55
N LEU A 122 -5.56 -3.01 13.70
CA LEU A 122 -5.03 -3.40 15.00
C LEU A 122 -4.88 -2.18 15.94
N TRP A 123 -4.38 -1.05 15.43
CA TRP A 123 -4.20 0.18 16.20
C TRP A 123 -5.48 0.98 16.39
N LEU A 124 -6.36 1.02 15.38
CA LEU A 124 -7.68 1.66 15.50
C LEU A 124 -8.56 0.95 16.54
N GLN A 125 -8.58 -0.37 16.54
CA GLN A 125 -9.24 -1.15 17.58
C GLN A 125 -8.49 -1.02 18.92
N GLY A 126 -7.16 -1.03 18.87
CA GLY A 126 -6.31 -0.96 20.06
C GLY A 126 -6.57 0.29 20.89
N VAL A 127 -6.64 1.47 20.28
CA VAL A 127 -6.95 2.70 21.03
C VAL A 127 -8.33 2.61 21.70
N ALA A 128 -9.35 2.11 21.00
CA ALA A 128 -10.71 2.02 21.52
C ALA A 128 -10.80 1.11 22.76
N LEU A 129 -10.13 -0.04 22.73
CA LEU A 129 -10.10 -0.99 23.84
C LEU A 129 -9.35 -0.47 25.08
N THR A 130 -8.41 0.47 24.90
CA THR A 130 -7.68 1.07 26.02
C THR A 130 -8.40 2.22 26.71
N LEU A 131 -9.41 2.85 26.08
CA LEU A 131 -10.05 4.06 26.61
C LEU A 131 -10.59 3.91 28.05
N PRO A 132 -11.31 2.82 28.41
CA PRO A 132 -11.85 2.68 29.76
C PRO A 132 -10.74 2.61 30.82
N GLN A 133 -9.65 1.92 30.51
CA GLN A 133 -8.53 1.74 31.43
C GLN A 133 -7.69 3.02 31.56
N LEU A 134 -7.51 3.77 30.46
CA LEU A 134 -6.88 5.10 30.50
C LEU A 134 -7.69 6.08 31.36
N SER A 135 -9.03 6.04 31.25
CA SER A 135 -9.95 6.84 32.07
C SER A 135 -9.79 6.50 33.56
N ALA A 136 -9.80 5.21 33.89
CA ALA A 136 -9.68 4.72 35.26
C ALA A 136 -8.32 4.99 35.91
N GLU A 137 -7.20 4.79 35.19
CA GLU A 137 -5.86 5.05 35.73
C GLU A 137 -5.61 6.56 35.90
N PHE A 138 -5.87 7.36 34.87
CA PHE A 138 -5.49 8.78 34.88
C PHE A 138 -6.52 9.69 35.54
N GLY A 139 -7.75 9.22 35.77
CA GLY A 139 -8.82 10.02 36.36
C GLY A 139 -9.39 11.06 35.40
N VAL A 140 -9.36 10.74 34.10
CA VAL A 140 -9.81 11.62 33.02
C VAL A 140 -11.28 11.30 32.73
N GLY A 141 -12.13 12.32 32.57
CA GLY A 141 -13.54 12.11 32.28
C GLY A 141 -13.77 11.33 30.98
N GLY A 142 -14.89 10.60 30.89
CA GLY A 142 -15.23 9.79 29.72
C GLY A 142 -15.29 10.57 28.40
N ASP A 143 -15.66 11.86 28.44
CA ASP A 143 -15.62 12.71 27.24
C ASP A 143 -14.20 13.13 26.87
N GLN A 144 -13.36 13.40 27.88
CA GLN A 144 -11.99 13.85 27.66
C GLN A 144 -11.08 12.71 27.18
N VAL A 145 -11.20 11.50 27.73
CA VAL A 145 -10.33 10.38 27.34
C VAL A 145 -10.45 10.05 25.84
N ARG A 146 -11.58 10.39 25.21
CA ARG A 146 -11.84 10.21 23.77
C ARG A 146 -10.95 11.10 22.89
N TYR A 147 -10.34 12.16 23.44
CA TYR A 147 -9.29 12.90 22.74
C TYR A 147 -8.06 12.03 22.44
N THR A 148 -7.88 10.87 23.11
CA THR A 148 -6.86 9.87 22.74
C THR A 148 -7.11 9.33 21.33
N THR A 149 -8.37 8.99 21.02
CA THR A 149 -8.78 8.56 19.69
C THR A 149 -8.57 9.69 18.68
N LEU A 150 -8.98 10.92 19.00
CA LEU A 150 -8.71 12.08 18.14
C LEU A 150 -7.22 12.27 17.86
N ALA A 151 -6.35 12.08 18.85
CA ALA A 151 -4.91 12.19 18.68
C ALA A 151 -4.37 11.15 17.70
N LEU A 152 -4.80 9.88 17.82
CA LEU A 152 -4.46 8.82 16.86
C LEU A 152 -4.91 9.18 15.43
N PHE A 153 -6.18 9.57 15.25
CA PHE A 153 -6.72 9.92 13.94
C PHE A 153 -6.06 11.16 13.33
N THR A 154 -5.68 12.14 14.16
CA THR A 154 -4.91 13.31 13.71
C THR A 154 -3.55 12.88 13.18
N GLY A 155 -2.87 12.00 13.92
CA GLY A 155 -1.66 11.33 13.48
C GLY A 155 -1.85 10.62 12.14
N LEU A 156 -2.93 9.85 12.00
CA LEU A 156 -3.28 9.09 10.80
C LEU A 156 -3.45 10.01 9.58
N CYS A 157 -4.18 11.13 9.71
CA CYS A 157 -4.35 12.11 8.64
C CYS A 157 -3.03 12.73 8.18
N ILE A 158 -2.17 13.11 9.13
CA ILE A 158 -0.84 13.66 8.84
C ILE A 158 0.02 12.58 8.18
N GLY A 159 -0.03 11.35 8.70
CA GLY A 159 0.73 10.20 8.22
C GLY A 159 0.39 9.83 6.78
N ALA A 160 -0.88 9.74 6.44
CA ALA A 160 -1.34 9.44 5.10
C ALA A 160 -0.79 10.44 4.06
N SER A 161 -0.84 11.72 4.40
CA SER A 161 -0.31 12.79 3.53
C SER A 161 1.22 12.76 3.45
N PHE A 162 1.88 12.66 4.60
CA PHE A 162 3.33 12.66 4.71
C PHE A 162 3.96 11.46 3.98
N TRP A 163 3.51 10.24 4.29
CA TRP A 163 4.07 9.02 3.70
C TRP A 163 3.69 8.84 2.24
N GLY A 164 2.50 9.31 1.82
CA GLY A 164 2.13 9.37 0.41
C GLY A 164 3.15 10.17 -0.40
N ILE A 165 3.44 11.41 0.03
CA ILE A 165 4.44 12.26 -0.62
C ILE A 165 5.85 11.68 -0.48
N MET A 166 6.21 11.19 0.72
CA MET A 166 7.53 10.64 1.00
C MET A 166 7.84 9.43 0.11
N SER A 167 6.87 8.56 -0.12
CA SER A 167 7.03 7.37 -0.95
C SER A 167 7.25 7.70 -2.43
N ASP A 168 6.68 8.80 -2.93
CA ASP A 168 6.93 9.31 -4.27
C ASP A 168 8.32 9.96 -4.40
N VAL A 169 8.84 10.56 -3.33
CA VAL A 169 10.11 11.29 -3.36
C VAL A 169 11.30 10.37 -3.08
N VAL A 170 11.27 9.64 -1.98
CA VAL A 170 12.41 8.87 -1.47
C VAL A 170 12.41 7.44 -2.00
N GLY A 171 11.25 6.94 -2.46
CA GLY A 171 11.06 5.58 -2.96
C GLY A 171 10.04 4.83 -2.12
N ARG A 172 9.38 3.85 -2.74
CA ARG A 172 8.30 3.10 -2.10
C ARG A 172 8.83 2.24 -0.98
N ARG A 173 10.01 1.65 -1.16
CA ARG A 173 10.59 0.70 -0.21
C ARG A 173 10.90 1.32 1.15
N LEU A 174 11.46 2.52 1.17
CA LEU A 174 11.82 3.21 2.41
C LEU A 174 10.57 3.64 3.16
N ALA A 175 9.58 4.21 2.46
CA ALA A 175 8.31 4.56 3.06
C ALA A 175 7.57 3.32 3.59
N PHE A 176 7.53 2.23 2.82
CA PHE A 176 6.90 0.97 3.20
C PHE A 176 7.47 0.43 4.50
N ASN A 177 8.79 0.45 4.70
CA ASN A 177 9.36 -0.04 5.96
C ASN A 177 9.26 1.00 7.09
N GLY A 178 9.34 2.28 6.78
CA GLY A 178 9.31 3.37 7.76
C GLY A 178 7.99 3.47 8.52
N THR A 179 6.86 3.20 7.88
CA THR A 179 5.52 3.29 8.50
C THR A 179 5.35 2.32 9.66
N LEU A 180 5.64 1.02 9.44
CA LEU A 180 5.56 -0.01 10.49
C LEU A 180 6.64 0.15 11.56
N PHE A 181 7.84 0.60 11.18
CA PHE A 181 8.89 0.92 12.16
C PHE A 181 8.41 1.98 13.15
N LEU A 182 7.88 3.09 12.62
CA LEU A 182 7.41 4.20 13.43
C LEU A 182 6.25 3.79 14.34
N ALA A 183 5.27 3.06 13.79
CA ALA A 183 4.14 2.53 14.52
C ALA A 183 4.55 1.56 15.63
N GLY A 184 5.48 0.63 15.36
CA GLY A 184 5.97 -0.34 16.33
C GLY A 184 6.76 0.32 17.47
N VAL A 185 7.68 1.23 17.15
CA VAL A 185 8.52 1.92 18.16
C VAL A 185 7.67 2.79 19.07
N PHE A 186 6.82 3.66 18.51
CA PHE A 186 5.96 4.51 19.33
C PHE A 186 4.85 3.72 20.02
N GLY A 187 4.42 2.61 19.45
CA GLY A 187 3.49 1.68 20.09
C GLY A 187 4.06 1.06 21.36
N LEU A 188 5.31 0.58 21.29
CA LEU A 188 6.04 0.10 22.46
C LEU A 188 6.23 1.21 23.50
N ALA A 189 6.56 2.43 23.05
CA ALA A 189 6.69 3.57 23.95
C ALA A 189 5.35 3.96 24.62
N ALA A 190 4.23 3.85 23.90
CA ALA A 190 2.89 4.19 24.41
C ALA A 190 2.49 3.32 25.62
N GLY A 191 2.88 2.04 25.65
CA GLY A 191 2.65 1.17 26.81
C GLY A 191 3.39 1.64 28.08
N GLY A 192 4.47 2.41 27.93
CA GLY A 192 5.24 3.01 29.02
C GLY A 192 4.79 4.41 29.44
N ALA A 193 3.74 4.97 28.82
CA ALA A 193 3.34 6.36 29.03
C ALA A 193 3.01 6.65 30.53
N PRO A 194 3.64 7.66 31.16
CA PRO A 194 3.40 7.99 32.57
C PRO A 194 2.23 8.96 32.78
N THR A 195 1.76 9.63 31.73
CA THR A 195 0.67 10.62 31.79
C THR A 195 -0.28 10.43 30.60
N TRP A 196 -1.54 10.83 30.78
CA TRP A 196 -2.54 10.76 29.71
C TRP A 196 -2.15 11.59 28.48
N ILE A 197 -1.66 12.82 28.68
CA ILE A 197 -1.22 13.69 27.57
C ILE A 197 -0.03 13.07 26.82
N GLY A 198 0.91 12.46 27.56
CA GLY A 198 2.02 11.71 26.96
C GLY A 198 1.54 10.51 26.15
N ALA A 199 0.55 9.77 26.66
CA ALA A 199 -0.09 8.67 25.93
C ALA A 199 -0.73 9.18 24.63
N CYS A 200 -1.52 10.26 24.68
CA CYS A 200 -2.13 10.88 23.48
C CYS A 200 -1.08 11.27 22.44
N GLY A 201 0.03 11.89 22.86
CA GLY A 201 1.13 12.25 21.97
C GLY A 201 1.78 11.02 21.30
N LEU A 202 1.94 9.93 22.06
CA LEU A 202 2.48 8.67 21.53
C LEU A 202 1.49 7.97 20.59
N TYR A 203 0.19 7.95 20.90
CA TYR A 203 -0.85 7.49 19.98
C TYR A 203 -0.89 8.31 18.69
N ALA A 204 -0.71 9.64 18.75
CA ALA A 204 -0.58 10.46 17.55
C ALA A 204 0.65 10.05 16.70
N CYS A 205 1.78 9.75 17.35
CA CYS A 205 2.97 9.27 16.64
C CYS A 205 2.78 7.87 16.04
N VAL A 206 2.05 6.98 16.72
CA VAL A 206 1.61 5.70 16.15
C VAL A 206 0.75 5.93 14.91
N GLY A 207 -0.24 6.81 15.01
CA GLY A 207 -1.11 7.19 13.90
C GLY A 207 -0.33 7.73 12.71
N LEU A 208 0.70 8.55 12.96
CA LEU A 208 1.60 9.06 11.92
C LEU A 208 2.28 7.92 11.15
N GLY A 209 2.70 6.84 11.82
CA GLY A 209 3.27 5.66 11.18
C GLY A 209 2.20 4.88 10.40
N VAL A 210 1.15 4.47 11.10
CA VAL A 210 0.08 3.63 10.58
C VAL A 210 -0.65 4.24 9.39
N GLY A 211 -0.92 5.55 9.41
CA GLY A 211 -1.65 6.24 8.34
C GLY A 211 -0.96 6.20 6.98
N GLY A 212 0.34 5.93 6.94
CA GLY A 212 1.07 5.73 5.68
C GLY A 212 0.88 4.36 5.05
N ASN A 213 0.44 3.34 5.80
CA ASN A 213 0.35 1.98 5.30
C ASN A 213 -0.63 1.86 4.12
N LEU A 214 -1.81 2.48 4.20
CA LEU A 214 -2.81 2.42 3.13
C LEU A 214 -2.28 3.00 1.79
N PRO A 215 -1.86 4.27 1.73
CA PRO A 215 -1.42 4.87 0.47
C PRO A 215 -0.12 4.24 -0.05
N VAL A 216 0.83 3.91 0.82
CA VAL A 216 2.12 3.36 0.39
C VAL A 216 1.99 1.90 -0.04
N ASP A 217 1.35 1.05 0.77
CA ASP A 217 1.21 -0.37 0.45
C ASP A 217 0.29 -0.56 -0.76
N GLY A 218 -0.77 0.24 -0.89
CA GLY A 218 -1.67 0.23 -2.04
C GLY A 218 -0.97 0.63 -3.35
N ALA A 219 -0.20 1.73 -3.33
CA ALA A 219 0.55 2.18 -4.49
C ALA A 219 1.63 1.17 -4.89
N LEU A 220 2.41 0.68 -3.92
CA LEU A 220 3.42 -0.36 -4.13
C LEU A 220 2.77 -1.60 -4.76
N PHE A 221 1.69 -2.10 -4.18
CA PHE A 221 1.02 -3.31 -4.66
C PHE A 221 0.54 -3.17 -6.12
N LEU A 222 -0.12 -2.05 -6.45
CA LEU A 222 -0.59 -1.76 -7.81
C LEU A 222 0.56 -1.64 -8.82
N GLU A 223 1.77 -1.26 -8.38
CA GLU A 223 2.93 -1.13 -9.26
C GLU A 223 3.59 -2.48 -9.59
N PHE A 224 3.25 -3.56 -8.88
CA PHE A 224 3.82 -4.90 -9.07
C PHE A 224 2.82 -5.97 -9.55
N ILE A 225 1.51 -5.70 -9.54
CA ILE A 225 0.49 -6.65 -10.00
C ILE A 225 0.11 -6.46 -11.48
N PRO A 226 -0.28 -7.54 -12.18
CA PRO A 226 -0.92 -7.45 -13.49
C PRO A 226 -2.24 -6.66 -13.43
N PHE A 227 -2.57 -5.92 -14.49
CA PHE A 227 -3.78 -5.11 -14.56
C PHE A 227 -5.07 -5.93 -14.32
N ALA A 228 -5.15 -7.14 -14.90
CA ALA A 228 -6.29 -8.04 -14.74
C ALA A 228 -6.54 -8.47 -13.28
N SER A 229 -5.52 -8.40 -12.43
CA SER A 229 -5.61 -8.74 -11.00
C SER A 229 -5.82 -7.50 -10.12
N GLY A 230 -6.17 -6.34 -10.69
CA GLY A 230 -6.41 -5.10 -9.95
C GLY A 230 -7.44 -5.22 -8.81
N ASN A 231 -8.42 -6.11 -8.95
CA ASN A 231 -9.43 -6.41 -7.92
C ASN A 231 -8.81 -7.00 -6.64
N LEU A 232 -7.59 -7.53 -6.70
CA LEU A 232 -6.86 -8.05 -5.54
C LEU A 232 -6.49 -6.95 -4.54
N LEU A 233 -6.41 -5.69 -5.00
CA LEU A 233 -6.30 -4.55 -4.09
C LEU A 233 -7.51 -4.46 -3.16
N THR A 234 -8.72 -4.72 -3.66
CA THR A 234 -9.91 -4.80 -2.82
C THR A 234 -9.81 -5.94 -1.82
N LEU A 235 -9.22 -7.07 -2.22
CA LEU A 235 -8.99 -8.22 -1.33
C LEU A 235 -7.99 -7.90 -0.19
N LEU A 236 -7.11 -6.91 -0.32
CA LEU A 236 -6.28 -6.47 0.83
C LEU A 236 -7.13 -6.02 2.03
N SER A 237 -8.37 -5.58 1.78
CA SER A 237 -9.32 -5.20 2.85
C SER A 237 -9.65 -6.36 3.78
N VAL A 238 -9.42 -7.62 3.39
CA VAL A 238 -9.60 -8.79 4.27
C VAL A 238 -8.65 -8.76 5.47
N TRP A 239 -7.51 -8.08 5.37
CA TRP A 239 -6.56 -7.96 6.49
C TRP A 239 -7.06 -7.05 7.62
N TRP A 240 -8.02 -6.16 7.36
CA TRP A 240 -8.64 -5.30 8.38
C TRP A 240 -9.37 -6.10 9.47
N PRO A 241 -10.37 -6.95 9.16
CA PRO A 241 -11.04 -7.75 10.18
C PRO A 241 -10.09 -8.73 10.88
N VAL A 242 -9.05 -9.22 10.20
CA VAL A 242 -7.99 -10.02 10.84
C VAL A 242 -7.26 -9.22 11.90
N GLY A 243 -6.89 -7.96 11.62
CA GLY A 243 -6.27 -7.05 12.58
C GLY A 243 -7.17 -6.78 13.78
N ASN A 244 -8.46 -6.54 13.54
CA ASN A 244 -9.45 -6.33 14.60
C ASN A 244 -9.62 -7.57 15.50
N LEU A 245 -9.70 -8.77 14.90
CA LEU A 245 -9.79 -10.03 15.63
C LEU A 245 -8.56 -10.25 16.52
N ILE A 246 -7.35 -10.05 15.97
CA ILE A 246 -6.11 -10.18 16.73
C ILE A 246 -6.05 -9.17 17.88
N ALA A 247 -6.43 -7.91 17.65
CA ALA A 247 -6.50 -6.89 18.69
C ALA A 247 -7.39 -7.34 19.85
N SER A 248 -8.60 -7.81 19.54
CA SER A 248 -9.59 -8.23 20.52
C SER A 248 -9.15 -9.49 21.29
N LEU A 249 -8.54 -10.47 20.61
CA LEU A 249 -8.03 -11.68 21.23
C LEU A 249 -6.85 -11.43 22.18
N ILE A 250 -5.99 -10.46 21.86
CA ILE A 250 -4.88 -10.06 22.74
C ILE A 250 -5.42 -9.23 23.91
N ALA A 251 -6.36 -8.32 23.66
CA ALA A 251 -6.93 -7.45 24.68
C ALA A 251 -7.71 -8.23 25.75
N TRP A 252 -8.46 -9.27 25.35
CA TRP A 252 -9.33 -10.01 26.26
C TRP A 252 -8.63 -10.52 27.54
N PRO A 253 -7.57 -11.34 27.48
CA PRO A 253 -6.90 -11.82 28.70
C PRO A 253 -6.20 -10.68 29.47
N PHE A 254 -5.54 -9.75 28.77
CA PHE A 254 -4.80 -8.69 29.47
C PHE A 254 -5.71 -7.70 30.18
N ILE A 255 -6.79 -7.25 29.54
CA ILE A 255 -7.72 -6.29 30.13
C ILE A 255 -8.58 -6.98 31.20
N ALA A 256 -8.99 -8.24 31.02
CA ALA A 256 -9.80 -8.94 32.01
C ALA A 256 -9.03 -9.25 33.30
N ASP A 257 -7.80 -9.76 33.19
CA ASP A 257 -7.08 -10.31 34.35
C ASP A 257 -6.16 -9.30 35.05
N TYR A 258 -5.72 -8.24 34.36
CA TYR A 258 -4.70 -7.30 34.85
C TYR A 258 -5.16 -5.84 34.92
N SER A 259 -6.46 -5.58 34.84
CA SER A 259 -7.03 -4.24 35.04
C SER A 259 -7.62 -4.10 36.43
N CYS A 260 -7.72 -2.85 36.89
CA CYS A 260 -8.38 -2.54 38.15
C CYS A 260 -9.88 -2.80 38.07
N ALA A 261 -10.52 -3.01 39.22
CA ALA A 261 -11.97 -3.15 39.30
C ALA A 261 -12.67 -1.85 38.87
N SER A 262 -13.78 -1.98 38.14
CA SER A 262 -14.48 -0.86 37.48
C SER A 262 -15.18 0.10 38.45
N ASP A 263 -15.31 -0.27 39.72
CA ASP A 263 -15.87 0.54 40.82
C ASP A 263 -14.82 1.46 41.48
N LEU A 264 -13.53 1.24 41.23
CA LEU A 264 -12.44 2.02 41.83
C LEU A 264 -12.25 3.36 41.12
N GLN A 265 -12.21 4.45 41.88
CA GLN A 265 -11.83 5.76 41.37
C GLN A 265 -10.32 5.87 41.17
N SER A 266 -9.89 6.75 40.25
CA SER A 266 -8.45 6.98 40.00
C SER A 266 -7.71 7.48 41.25
N CYS A 267 -6.49 6.99 41.45
CA CYS A 267 -5.60 7.46 42.51
C CYS A 267 -5.24 8.95 42.39
N ASN A 268 -5.27 9.51 41.17
CA ASN A 268 -5.03 10.95 40.95
C ASN A 268 -6.14 11.83 41.51
N VAL A 269 -7.37 11.30 41.60
CA VAL A 269 -8.54 12.02 42.11
C VAL A 269 -8.65 11.88 43.62
N THR A 270 -8.41 10.68 44.14
CA THR A 270 -8.54 10.35 45.58
C THR A 270 -7.32 10.71 46.42
N GLY A 271 -6.19 11.08 45.78
CA GLY A 271 -4.94 11.37 46.47
C GLY A 271 -4.33 10.15 47.18
N GLY A 272 -4.76 8.93 46.81
CA GLY A 272 -4.25 7.67 47.38
C GLY A 272 -4.74 7.33 48.80
N GLN A 273 -5.75 8.03 49.31
CA GLN A 273 -6.26 7.82 50.68
C GLN A 273 -7.24 6.64 50.79
N GLN A 274 -7.85 6.24 49.68
CA GLN A 274 -8.81 5.14 49.57
C GLN A 274 -8.32 4.13 48.53
N PRO A 275 -8.80 2.86 48.53
CA PRO A 275 -8.48 1.92 47.45
C PRO A 275 -8.85 2.56 46.11
N CYS A 276 -7.87 2.64 45.22
CA CYS A 276 -7.96 3.42 43.99
C CYS A 276 -7.34 2.67 42.80
N CYS A 277 -7.76 3.02 41.60
CA CYS A 277 -7.15 2.54 40.37
C CYS A 277 -5.95 3.42 40.03
N GLY A 278 -4.77 2.82 40.02
CA GLY A 278 -3.51 3.49 39.71
C GLY A 278 -2.65 2.61 38.81
N LYS A 279 -1.43 3.05 38.56
CA LYS A 279 -0.51 2.32 37.69
C LYS A 279 -0.20 0.92 38.22
N ASP A 280 -0.12 0.73 39.54
CA ASP A 280 0.33 -0.52 40.15
C ASP A 280 -0.67 -1.67 39.99
N ASN A 281 -1.96 -1.37 39.83
CA ASN A 281 -3.05 -2.35 39.68
C ASN A 281 -3.80 -2.26 38.35
N ASN A 282 -3.29 -1.51 37.36
CA ASN A 282 -3.91 -1.36 36.04
C ASN A 282 -2.91 -1.57 34.89
N TRP A 283 -2.20 -2.70 34.90
CA TRP A 283 -1.23 -3.03 33.86
C TRP A 283 -1.84 -3.63 32.59
N GLY A 284 -3.13 -4.00 32.60
CA GLY A 284 -3.80 -4.67 31.49
C GLY A 284 -3.69 -3.94 30.15
N TRP A 285 -4.03 -2.65 30.12
CA TRP A 285 -3.90 -1.85 28.90
C TRP A 285 -2.43 -1.69 28.45
N ARG A 286 -1.48 -1.63 29.39
CA ARG A 286 -0.05 -1.52 29.10
C ARG A 286 0.47 -2.79 28.46
N TYR A 287 0.15 -3.96 29.01
CA TYR A 287 0.51 -5.25 28.43
C TYR A 287 -0.10 -5.43 27.04
N PHE A 288 -1.36 -5.03 26.87
CA PHE A 288 -2.01 -5.04 25.57
C PHE A 288 -1.28 -4.17 24.54
N ILE A 289 -1.00 -2.91 24.87
CA ILE A 289 -0.31 -1.97 23.97
C ILE A 289 1.13 -2.39 23.68
N LEU A 290 1.87 -2.86 24.69
CA LEU A 290 3.22 -3.41 24.49
C LEU A 290 3.19 -4.62 23.57
N THR A 291 2.19 -5.48 23.69
CA THR A 291 2.07 -6.69 22.86
C THR A 291 1.74 -6.34 21.41
N ILE A 292 0.77 -5.47 21.14
CA ILE A 292 0.45 -5.06 19.76
C ILE A 292 1.56 -4.19 19.16
N GLY A 293 2.30 -3.42 19.98
CA GLY A 293 3.52 -2.70 19.61
C GLY A 293 4.63 -3.66 19.18
N ALA A 294 4.90 -4.68 19.99
CA ALA A 294 5.86 -5.73 19.67
C ALA A 294 5.46 -6.52 18.41
N LEU A 295 4.17 -6.84 18.25
CA LEU A 295 3.64 -7.48 17.04
C LEU A 295 3.84 -6.61 15.80
N THR A 296 3.58 -5.31 15.90
CA THR A 296 3.82 -4.34 14.81
C THR A 296 5.30 -4.25 14.46
N PHE A 297 6.18 -4.21 15.47
CA PHE A 297 7.62 -4.21 15.26
C PHE A 297 8.12 -5.54 14.67
N PHE A 298 7.53 -6.67 15.06
CA PHE A 298 7.78 -7.97 14.45
C PHE A 298 7.36 -7.99 12.98
N MET A 299 6.18 -7.45 12.64
CA MET A 299 5.76 -7.28 11.24
C MET A 299 6.76 -6.44 10.44
N PHE A 300 7.33 -5.38 11.03
CA PHE A 300 8.42 -4.61 10.43
C PHE A 300 9.68 -5.47 10.19
N ILE A 301 10.13 -6.24 11.18
CA ILE A 301 11.27 -7.18 11.02
C ILE A 301 10.97 -8.16 9.88
N CYS A 302 9.75 -8.70 9.83
CA CYS A 302 9.35 -9.65 8.79
C CYS A 302 9.50 -9.08 7.37
N ARG A 303 9.33 -7.78 7.17
CA ARG A 303 9.50 -7.11 5.86
C ARG A 303 10.93 -7.17 5.31
N PHE A 304 11.93 -7.48 6.13
CA PHE A 304 13.33 -7.60 5.69
C PHE A 304 13.79 -9.05 5.52
N PHE A 305 13.33 -9.96 6.37
CA PHE A 305 13.88 -11.32 6.42
C PHE A 305 13.11 -12.34 5.58
N PHE A 306 11.80 -12.15 5.40
CA PHE A 306 10.97 -13.14 4.69
C PHE A 306 10.84 -12.86 3.20
N PHE A 307 11.18 -11.65 2.74
CA PHE A 307 10.98 -11.25 1.35
C PHE A 307 11.92 -10.13 0.92
N HIS A 308 12.48 -10.27 -0.27
CA HIS A 308 13.27 -9.21 -0.88
C HIS A 308 12.37 -8.28 -1.68
N LEU A 309 11.92 -7.20 -1.06
CA LEU A 309 11.13 -6.17 -1.75
C LEU A 309 11.99 -5.37 -2.72
N PHE A 310 11.72 -5.49 -4.02
CA PHE A 310 12.31 -4.59 -5.01
C PHE A 310 11.73 -3.18 -4.91
N GLU A 311 12.54 -2.18 -5.29
CA GLU A 311 12.01 -0.83 -5.47
C GLU A 311 11.09 -0.78 -6.70
N SER A 312 10.13 0.14 -6.70
CA SER A 312 9.18 0.27 -7.80
C SER A 312 9.87 0.56 -9.14
N PRO A 313 9.59 -0.24 -10.20
CA PRO A 313 10.09 0.03 -11.54
C PRO A 313 9.70 1.43 -12.05
N LYS A 314 8.49 1.89 -11.72
CA LYS A 314 7.98 3.21 -12.12
C LYS A 314 8.70 4.33 -11.37
N PHE A 315 8.96 4.15 -10.07
CA PHE A 315 9.79 5.09 -9.31
C PHE A 315 11.20 5.20 -9.91
N LEU A 316 11.86 4.06 -10.19
CA LEU A 316 13.19 4.04 -10.80
C LEU A 316 13.20 4.72 -12.18
N LEU A 317 12.18 4.45 -13.00
CA LEU A 317 12.01 5.10 -14.29
C LEU A 317 11.84 6.62 -14.15
N SER A 318 11.04 7.10 -13.18
CA SER A 318 10.87 8.54 -12.91
C SER A 318 12.16 9.24 -12.47
N ARG A 319 13.12 8.47 -11.93
CA ARG A 319 14.45 8.94 -11.52
C ARG A 319 15.50 8.77 -12.61
N GLY A 320 15.11 8.35 -13.82
CA GLY A 320 16.01 8.09 -14.95
C GLY A 320 16.86 6.83 -14.80
N ARG A 321 16.58 5.98 -13.80
CA ARG A 321 17.32 4.74 -13.51
C ARG A 321 16.69 3.57 -14.28
N GLN A 322 16.64 3.68 -15.60
CA GLN A 322 15.92 2.72 -16.45
C GLN A 322 16.50 1.30 -16.40
N GLY A 323 17.83 1.15 -16.37
CA GLY A 323 18.47 -0.17 -16.28
C GLY A 323 18.11 -0.91 -14.99
N GLU A 324 18.02 -0.18 -13.87
CA GLU A 324 17.55 -0.75 -12.61
C GLU A 324 16.06 -1.11 -12.66
N ALA A 325 15.23 -0.32 -13.34
CA ALA A 325 13.81 -0.66 -13.53
C ALA A 325 13.65 -1.98 -14.31
N VAL A 326 14.46 -2.20 -15.36
CA VAL A 326 14.51 -3.47 -16.10
C VAL A 326 15.01 -4.61 -15.21
N ALA A 327 16.08 -4.38 -14.44
CA ALA A 327 16.62 -5.36 -13.51
C ALA A 327 15.59 -5.81 -12.45
N VAL A 328 14.74 -4.88 -11.95
CA VAL A 328 13.65 -5.23 -11.04
C VAL A 328 12.65 -6.17 -11.71
N VAL A 329 12.22 -5.89 -12.94
CA VAL A 329 11.30 -6.77 -13.69
C VAL A 329 11.92 -8.14 -13.92
N TYR A 330 13.24 -8.22 -14.14
CA TYR A 330 13.96 -9.49 -14.25
C TYR A 330 14.01 -10.23 -12.92
N GLY A 331 14.20 -9.51 -11.82
CA GLY A 331 14.12 -10.06 -10.46
C GLY A 331 12.76 -10.69 -10.17
N ILE A 332 11.67 -9.98 -10.52
CA ILE A 332 10.30 -10.50 -10.40
C ILE A 332 10.11 -11.73 -11.27
N ALA A 333 10.50 -11.68 -12.54
CA ALA A 333 10.38 -12.79 -13.47
C ALA A 333 11.15 -14.03 -12.95
N LYS A 334 12.40 -13.86 -12.49
CA LYS A 334 13.18 -14.95 -11.89
C LYS A 334 12.51 -15.53 -10.64
N HIS A 335 12.00 -14.66 -9.76
CA HIS A 335 11.31 -15.08 -8.54
C HIS A 335 10.05 -15.91 -8.85
N ASN A 336 9.34 -15.51 -9.91
CA ASN A 336 8.16 -16.20 -10.40
C ASN A 336 8.47 -17.41 -11.30
N LYS A 337 9.75 -17.70 -11.57
CA LYS A 337 10.19 -18.71 -12.55
C LYS A 337 9.62 -18.45 -13.96
N ALA A 338 9.38 -17.19 -14.27
CA ALA A 338 8.95 -16.69 -15.57
C ALA A 338 10.14 -16.10 -16.35
N LYS A 339 9.88 -15.77 -17.60
CA LYS A 339 10.80 -15.06 -18.48
C LYS A 339 10.16 -13.74 -18.89
N THR A 340 10.96 -12.75 -19.25
CA THR A 340 10.46 -11.46 -19.72
C THR A 340 11.17 -11.03 -21.00
N TRP A 341 10.43 -10.37 -21.88
CA TRP A 341 10.96 -9.77 -23.10
C TRP A 341 11.48 -8.35 -22.88
N LEU A 342 11.23 -7.76 -21.72
CA LEU A 342 11.60 -6.38 -21.43
C LEU A 342 13.11 -6.20 -21.56
N SER A 343 13.55 -5.13 -22.21
CA SER A 343 14.95 -4.72 -22.28
C SER A 343 15.05 -3.20 -22.31
N GLU A 344 16.24 -2.67 -22.01
CA GLU A 344 16.50 -1.22 -22.14
C GLU A 344 16.31 -0.75 -23.58
N ASP A 345 16.70 -1.56 -24.56
CA ASP A 345 16.55 -1.24 -25.99
C ASP A 345 15.07 -1.04 -26.35
N ILE A 346 14.18 -1.93 -25.89
CA ILE A 346 12.74 -1.79 -26.17
C ILE A 346 12.16 -0.54 -25.50
N LEU A 347 12.61 -0.20 -24.30
CA LEU A 347 12.22 1.07 -23.65
C LEU A 347 12.69 2.29 -24.44
N ASN A 348 13.90 2.23 -25.00
CA ASN A 348 14.48 3.31 -25.81
C ASN A 348 13.77 3.45 -27.16
N GLU A 349 13.42 2.35 -27.82
CA GLU A 349 12.71 2.34 -29.11
C GLU A 349 11.29 2.94 -29.01
N ILE A 350 10.64 2.77 -27.86
CA ILE A 350 9.26 3.22 -27.64
C ILE A 350 9.20 4.62 -27.03
N GLY A 351 10.04 4.90 -26.03
CA GLY A 351 10.02 6.15 -25.28
C GLY A 351 11.21 7.08 -25.52
N GLY A 352 12.11 6.76 -26.45
CA GLY A 352 13.31 7.54 -26.77
C GLY A 352 14.54 7.20 -25.92
N HIS A 353 15.74 7.42 -26.50
CA HIS A 353 17.03 7.25 -25.81
C HIS A 353 17.25 8.33 -24.74
N PRO A 354 17.85 7.99 -23.59
CA PRO A 354 18.12 8.95 -22.51
C PRO A 354 18.97 10.16 -22.95
N ASP A 355 19.86 9.95 -23.92
CA ASP A 355 20.79 10.98 -24.40
C ASP A 355 20.18 11.91 -25.46
N ALA A 356 19.04 11.52 -26.07
CA ALA A 356 18.32 12.31 -27.08
C ALA A 356 17.10 13.05 -26.49
N VAL A 357 16.60 12.59 -25.35
CA VAL A 357 15.53 13.27 -24.58
C VAL A 357 16.20 14.07 -23.47
N GLN A 358 16.62 15.29 -23.80
CA GLN A 358 17.11 16.25 -22.82
C GLN A 358 15.91 16.84 -22.07
N ASP A 359 15.22 16.06 -21.23
CA ASP A 359 14.20 16.60 -20.33
C ASP A 359 14.24 15.93 -18.93
N ASP A 360 14.39 16.80 -17.93
CA ASP A 360 13.96 16.70 -16.55
C ASP A 360 14.36 15.47 -15.73
N LYS A 361 15.61 15.47 -15.24
CA LYS A 361 15.85 14.95 -13.88
C LYS A 361 15.01 15.81 -12.93
N LEU A 362 13.77 15.41 -12.65
CA LEU A 362 12.92 16.16 -11.74
C LEU A 362 13.63 16.28 -10.38
N SER A 363 14.01 17.51 -10.04
CA SER A 363 14.56 17.84 -8.74
C SER A 363 13.55 17.40 -7.67
N THR A 364 14.02 16.98 -6.49
CA THR A 364 13.12 16.66 -5.38
C THR A 364 12.13 17.80 -5.08
N LEU A 365 12.55 19.05 -5.26
CA LEU A 365 11.68 20.23 -5.16
C LEU A 365 10.68 20.33 -6.31
N GLU A 366 11.04 19.95 -7.53
CA GLU A 366 10.12 19.90 -8.67
C GLU A 366 9.13 18.75 -8.53
N ILE A 367 9.53 17.59 -7.99
CA ILE A 367 8.61 16.49 -7.68
C ILE A 367 7.63 16.95 -6.61
N ILE A 368 8.12 17.53 -5.50
CA ILE A 368 7.25 18.06 -4.43
C ILE A 368 6.33 19.15 -4.97
N LYS A 369 6.86 20.11 -5.74
CA LYS A 369 6.08 21.17 -6.39
C LYS A 369 5.07 20.61 -7.38
N ARG A 370 5.42 19.58 -8.14
CA ARG A 370 4.53 18.89 -9.09
C ARG A 370 3.45 18.11 -8.36
N GLN A 371 3.74 17.49 -7.21
CA GLN A 371 2.76 16.78 -6.38
C GLN A 371 1.83 17.76 -5.66
N LEU A 372 2.36 18.86 -5.10
CA LEU A 372 1.56 19.97 -4.59
C LEU A 372 0.74 20.64 -5.69
N SER A 373 1.25 20.71 -6.93
CA SER A 373 0.49 21.20 -8.08
C SER A 373 -0.49 20.16 -8.64
N LYS A 374 -0.33 18.87 -8.34
CA LYS A 374 -1.38 17.85 -8.58
C LYS A 374 -2.58 18.08 -7.66
N PHE A 375 -2.36 18.66 -6.48
CA PHE A 375 -3.45 19.20 -5.64
C PHE A 375 -4.06 20.51 -6.19
N SER A 376 -3.48 21.08 -7.27
CA SER A 376 -4.07 22.24 -7.94
C SER A 376 -5.24 21.82 -8.84
N GLY A 377 -6.19 22.74 -9.01
CA GLY A 377 -7.47 22.51 -9.69
C GLY A 377 -7.40 21.99 -11.13
N GLN A 378 -6.23 21.97 -11.78
CA GLN A 378 -6.05 21.48 -13.15
C GLN A 378 -6.28 19.97 -13.32
N ARG A 379 -6.09 19.13 -12.30
CA ARG A 379 -6.44 17.70 -12.34
C ARG A 379 -7.73 17.35 -11.63
N ILE A 380 -8.19 18.19 -10.70
CA ILE A 380 -9.51 18.05 -10.07
C ILE A 380 -10.61 18.50 -11.03
N GLY A 381 -10.37 19.55 -11.83
CA GLY A 381 -11.32 20.06 -12.83
C GLY A 381 -11.86 19.00 -13.80
N PRO A 382 -11.00 18.14 -14.40
CA PRO A 382 -11.42 17.01 -15.20
C PRO A 382 -12.42 16.07 -14.50
N LEU A 383 -12.30 15.85 -13.18
CA LEU A 383 -13.24 15.01 -12.42
C LEU A 383 -14.68 15.59 -12.38
N PHE A 384 -14.82 16.90 -12.60
CA PHE A 384 -16.09 17.60 -12.61
C PHE A 384 -16.52 18.09 -14.01
N HIS A 385 -15.80 17.68 -15.07
CA HIS A 385 -16.06 18.16 -16.43
C HIS A 385 -17.39 17.66 -17.03
N GLY A 386 -17.97 16.58 -16.49
CA GLY A 386 -19.27 16.07 -16.90
C GLY A 386 -20.16 15.73 -15.70
N TRP A 387 -21.48 15.95 -15.82
CA TRP A 387 -22.44 15.72 -14.73
C TRP A 387 -22.34 14.32 -14.12
N LYS A 388 -22.18 13.28 -14.94
CA LYS A 388 -22.02 11.90 -14.47
C LYS A 388 -20.74 11.71 -13.67
N LEU A 389 -19.61 12.25 -14.13
CA LEU A 389 -18.31 12.11 -13.46
C LEU A 389 -18.24 12.96 -12.18
N ALA A 390 -18.81 14.16 -12.22
CA ALA A 390 -18.98 15.06 -11.07
C ALA A 390 -19.83 14.40 -9.98
N LEU A 391 -20.98 13.84 -10.36
CA LEU A 391 -21.87 13.13 -9.44
C LEU A 391 -21.19 11.88 -8.87
N THR A 392 -20.50 11.09 -9.70
CA THR A 392 -19.77 9.89 -9.24
C THR A 392 -18.67 10.27 -8.24
N THR A 393 -17.90 11.31 -8.54
CA THR A 393 -16.85 11.82 -7.65
C THR A 393 -17.44 12.34 -6.33
N ALA A 394 -18.51 13.13 -6.39
CA ALA A 394 -19.19 13.67 -5.22
C ALA A 394 -19.80 12.55 -4.36
N LEU A 395 -20.42 11.54 -4.97
CA LEU A 395 -20.96 10.37 -4.27
C LEU A 395 -19.84 9.56 -3.62
N LEU A 396 -18.73 9.32 -4.31
CA LEU A 396 -17.57 8.62 -3.73
C LEU A 396 -17.00 9.37 -2.53
N TRP A 397 -16.81 10.69 -2.65
CA TRP A 397 -16.36 11.52 -1.54
C TRP A 397 -17.35 11.53 -0.39
N PHE A 398 -18.65 11.61 -0.67
CA PHE A 398 -19.69 11.54 0.34
C PHE A 398 -19.71 10.17 1.03
N CYS A 399 -19.60 9.06 0.29
CA CYS A 399 -19.50 7.72 0.85
C CYS A 399 -18.27 7.58 1.75
N TRP A 400 -17.09 8.00 1.28
CA TRP A 400 -15.86 7.96 2.07
C TRP A 400 -15.91 8.87 3.29
N ALA A 401 -16.49 10.06 3.17
CA ALA A 401 -16.69 10.96 4.31
C ALA A 401 -17.69 10.36 5.32
N SER A 402 -18.78 9.76 4.84
CA SER A 402 -19.78 9.12 5.69
C SER A 402 -19.22 7.89 6.41
N ILE A 403 -18.45 7.06 5.73
CA ILE A 403 -17.71 5.93 6.33
C ILE A 403 -16.68 6.46 7.33
N GLY A 404 -15.91 7.48 6.94
CA GLY A 404 -14.90 8.12 7.78
C GLY A 404 -15.46 8.84 9.00
N MET A 405 -16.73 9.24 8.99
CA MET A 405 -17.45 9.70 10.18
C MET A 405 -18.00 8.51 10.97
N GLY A 406 -18.74 7.61 10.32
CA GLY A 406 -19.46 6.52 10.95
C GLY A 406 -18.56 5.51 11.67
N TYR A 407 -17.43 5.14 11.07
CA TYR A 407 -16.53 4.12 11.63
C TYR A 407 -15.81 4.59 12.90
N PRO A 408 -15.18 5.79 12.96
CA PRO A 408 -14.61 6.31 14.20
C PRO A 408 -15.66 6.59 15.27
N LEU A 409 -16.85 7.08 14.89
CA LEU A 409 -17.98 7.23 15.81
C LEU A 409 -18.33 5.87 16.41
N PHE A 410 -18.62 4.87 15.58
CA PHE A 410 -18.96 3.53 16.04
C PHE A 410 -17.89 2.96 16.99
N ASN A 411 -16.61 2.98 16.63
CA ASN A 411 -15.54 2.43 17.47
C ASN A 411 -15.28 3.23 18.75
N ALA A 412 -15.40 4.56 18.71
CA ALA A 412 -15.22 5.41 19.90
C ALA A 412 -16.39 5.27 20.89
N PHE A 413 -17.58 4.89 20.41
CA PHE A 413 -18.78 4.73 21.22
C PHE A 413 -19.16 3.26 21.49
N LEU A 414 -18.49 2.29 20.85
CA LEU A 414 -18.77 0.85 21.01
C LEU A 414 -18.75 0.40 22.48
N PRO A 415 -17.75 0.77 23.30
CA PRO A 415 -17.74 0.36 24.71
C PRO A 415 -18.90 0.94 25.51
N GLN A 416 -19.40 2.13 25.15
CA GLN A 416 -20.58 2.73 25.83
C GLN A 416 -21.89 2.05 25.45
N TYR A 417 -22.02 1.53 24.23
CA TYR A 417 -23.23 0.81 23.82
C TYR A 417 -23.30 -0.60 24.39
N LEU A 418 -22.15 -1.22 24.68
CA LEU A 418 -22.07 -2.62 25.10
C LEU A 418 -21.85 -2.82 26.61
N GLY A 419 -21.54 -1.75 27.37
CA GLY A 419 -21.50 -1.77 28.84
C GLY A 419 -20.12 -2.05 29.40
#